data_AF-X5A4V0-F1
#
_entry.id   AF-X5A4V0-F1
#
_cell.length_a   1.000
_cell.length_b   1.000
_cell.length_c   1.000
_cell.angle_alpha   90.00
_cell.angle_beta   90.00
_cell.angle_gamma   90.00
#
_symmetry.space_group_name_H-M   'P 1'
#
loop_
_entity.id
_entity.type
_entity.pdbx_description
1 polymer ?
#
loop_
_entity_poly.entity_id
_entity_poly.type
_entity_poly.pdbx_seq_one_letter_code
_entity_poly.pdbx_strand_id
1 'polypeptide(L)'
;MRGKLIKYLFATICLAIMAACQSNKTIDQEIERKNQTIIGKQLNTNLETIITNKKVQISSNPNDYIKANQEQYDEIIKTGNDGLEYLVKGLKQSKDNGLKEWIMAKACEDILKEKKQIITGWSTGKEWLNKYEQINR
;
A
#
# COMPACT_ATOMS: atom_id res chain seq x y z
N MET A 1 -42.31 31.79 28.80
CA MET A 1 -40.97 31.24 29.15
C MET A 1 -40.83 29.72 28.94
N ARG A 2 -41.85 28.90 29.25
CA ARG A 2 -41.79 27.41 29.13
C ARG A 2 -41.43 26.85 27.75
N GLY A 3 -41.91 27.44 26.65
CA GLY A 3 -41.64 26.94 25.29
C GLY A 3 -40.21 27.19 24.77
N LYS A 4 -39.47 28.16 25.34
CA LYS A 4 -38.05 28.38 25.01
C LYS A 4 -37.16 27.35 25.71
N LEU A 5 -37.45 27.05 26.98
CA LEU A 5 -36.72 26.05 27.77
C LEU A 5 -36.76 24.64 27.13
N ILE A 6 -37.91 24.22 26.62
CA ILE A 6 -38.09 22.90 25.98
C ILE A 6 -37.29 22.80 24.66
N LYS A 7 -37.22 23.90 23.89
CA LYS A 7 -36.40 23.95 22.66
C LYS A 7 -34.90 23.90 22.96
N TYR A 8 -34.44 24.58 24.02
CA TYR A 8 -33.04 24.50 24.45
C TYR A 8 -32.70 23.10 25.00
N LEU A 9 -33.62 22.47 25.74
CA LEU A 9 -33.43 21.12 26.26
C LEU A 9 -33.33 20.06 25.14
N PHE A 10 -34.13 20.19 24.08
CA PHE A 10 -34.01 19.32 22.90
C PHE A 10 -32.72 19.58 22.12
N ALA A 11 -32.32 20.85 21.96
CA ALA A 11 -31.10 21.22 21.24
C ALA A 11 -29.83 20.69 21.94
N THR A 12 -29.77 20.71 23.27
CA THR A 12 -28.61 20.21 24.03
C THR A 12 -28.51 18.68 24.00
N ILE A 13 -29.64 17.98 24.04
CA ILE A 13 -29.68 16.51 23.91
C ILE A 13 -29.20 16.07 22.52
N CYS A 14 -29.61 16.77 21.45
CA CYS A 14 -29.13 16.48 20.09
C CYS A 14 -27.61 16.70 19.91
N LEU A 15 -27.04 17.72 20.56
CA LEU A 15 -25.60 17.99 20.54
C LEU A 15 -24.77 16.92 21.25
N ALA A 16 -25.28 16.36 22.35
CA ALA A 16 -24.60 15.28 23.08
C ALA A 16 -24.59 13.94 22.31
N ILE A 17 -25.64 13.65 21.54
CA ILE A 17 -25.74 12.41 20.74
C ILE A 17 -24.74 12.42 19.56
N MET A 18 -24.50 13.58 18.94
CA MET A 18 -23.53 13.70 17.84
C MET A 18 -22.06 13.53 18.29
N ALA A 19 -21.73 13.82 19.55
CA ALA A 19 -20.38 13.62 20.10
C ALA A 19 -20.08 12.13 20.37
N ALA A 20 -21.08 11.32 20.73
CA ALA A 20 -20.91 9.90 21.04
C ALA A 20 -20.69 8.99 19.81
N CYS A 21 -21.02 9.45 18.59
CA CYS A 21 -20.75 8.70 17.35
C CYS A 21 -19.32 8.86 16.81
N GLN A 22 -18.50 9.75 17.38
CA GLN A 22 -17.17 10.09 16.84
C GLN A 22 -16.04 9.21 17.42
N SER A 23 -16.26 8.59 18.59
CA SER A 23 -15.22 7.85 19.32
C SER A 23 -14.83 6.51 18.67
N ASN A 24 -15.79 5.70 18.19
CA ASN A 24 -15.47 4.42 17.54
C ASN A 24 -14.74 4.60 16.19
N LYS A 25 -15.17 5.57 15.37
CA LYS A 25 -14.53 5.86 14.07
C LYS A 25 -13.06 6.24 14.20
N THR A 26 -12.68 6.93 15.28
CA THR A 26 -11.31 7.39 15.50
C THR A 26 -10.37 6.23 15.85
N ILE A 27 -10.88 5.22 16.58
CA ILE A 27 -10.10 4.03 16.95
C ILE A 27 -9.84 3.16 15.71
N ASP A 28 -10.87 2.91 14.89
CA ASP A 28 -10.74 2.12 13.66
C ASP A 28 -9.75 2.76 12.68
N GLN A 29 -9.78 4.09 12.54
CA GLN A 29 -8.83 4.84 11.72
C GLN A 29 -7.39 4.74 12.24
N GLU A 30 -7.19 4.79 13.56
CA GLU A 30 -5.86 4.66 14.14
C GLU A 30 -5.31 3.23 14.01
N ILE A 31 -6.16 2.21 14.13
CA ILE A 31 -5.80 0.81 13.88
C ILE A 31 -5.36 0.64 12.43
N GLU A 32 -6.15 1.14 11.47
CA GLU A 32 -5.82 1.07 10.05
C GLU A 32 -4.50 1.78 9.73
N ARG A 33 -4.31 3.00 10.26
CA ARG A 33 -3.06 3.75 10.11
C ARG A 33 -1.85 2.99 10.66
N LYS A 34 -2.00 2.33 11.81
CA LYS A 34 -0.95 1.50 12.40
C LYS A 34 -0.66 0.27 11.54
N ASN A 35 -1.68 -0.43 11.05
CA ASN A 35 -1.52 -1.58 10.17
C ASN A 35 -0.77 -1.19 8.88
N GLN A 36 -1.18 -0.11 8.22
CA GLN A 36 -0.48 0.44 7.05
C GLN A 36 0.98 0.81 7.35
N THR A 37 1.25 1.32 8.56
CA THR A 37 2.64 1.62 8.98
C THR A 37 3.48 0.35 9.15
N ILE A 38 2.90 -0.70 9.75
CA ILE A 38 3.57 -1.98 9.96
C ILE A 38 3.87 -2.65 8.62
N ILE A 39 2.88 -2.74 7.73
CA ILE A 39 3.01 -3.31 6.38
C ILE A 39 4.06 -2.53 5.58
N GLY A 40 3.98 -1.20 5.55
CA GLY A 40 4.97 -0.38 4.85
C GLY A 40 6.39 -0.58 5.37
N LYS A 41 6.57 -0.74 6.69
CA LYS A 41 7.89 -1.04 7.27
C LYS A 41 8.41 -2.41 6.84
N GLN A 42 7.55 -3.44 6.87
CA GLN A 42 7.90 -4.79 6.42
C GLN A 42 8.30 -4.79 4.94
N LEU A 43 7.48 -4.19 4.08
CA LEU A 43 7.74 -4.10 2.64
C LEU A 43 9.07 -3.41 2.33
N ASN A 44 9.33 -2.26 2.97
CA ASN A 44 10.61 -1.57 2.79
C ASN A 44 11.79 -2.42 3.27
N THR A 45 11.67 -3.09 4.41
CA THR A 45 12.74 -3.95 4.94
C THR A 45 13.06 -5.10 3.99
N ASN A 46 12.03 -5.74 3.43
CA ASN A 46 12.20 -6.82 2.45
C ASN A 46 12.78 -6.30 1.13
N LEU A 47 12.28 -5.18 0.60
CA LEU A 47 12.81 -4.55 -0.61
C LEU A 47 14.28 -4.17 -0.46
N GLU A 48 14.64 -3.52 0.64
CA GLU A 48 16.04 -3.14 0.91
C GLU A 48 16.94 -4.38 1.01
N THR A 49 16.48 -5.45 1.65
CA THR A 49 17.21 -6.72 1.72
C THR A 49 17.46 -7.29 0.32
N ILE A 50 16.45 -7.27 -0.55
CA ILE A 50 16.56 -7.76 -1.92
C ILE A 50 17.59 -6.95 -2.70
N ILE A 51 17.46 -5.60 -2.73
CA ILE A 51 18.29 -4.75 -3.61
C ILE A 51 19.72 -4.58 -3.12
N THR A 52 20.00 -4.83 -1.84
CA THR A 52 21.35 -4.72 -1.27
C THR A 52 22.10 -6.04 -1.18
N ASN A 53 21.55 -7.14 -1.72
CA ASN A 53 22.18 -8.46 -1.66
C ASN A 53 23.49 -8.50 -2.48
N LYS A 54 24.62 -8.55 -1.76
CA LYS A 54 25.97 -8.56 -2.33
C LYS A 54 26.28 -9.76 -3.23
N LYS A 55 25.58 -10.90 -3.07
CA LYS A 55 25.83 -12.11 -3.88
C LYS A 55 25.46 -11.93 -5.35
N VAL A 56 24.55 -11.00 -5.64
CA VAL A 56 23.99 -10.76 -6.96
C VAL A 56 24.21 -9.33 -7.44
N GLN A 57 25.02 -8.53 -6.71
CA GLN A 57 25.27 -7.12 -7.00
C GLN A 57 25.90 -6.84 -8.37
N ILE A 58 26.54 -7.85 -8.98
CA ILE A 58 27.15 -7.75 -10.32
C ILE A 58 26.18 -8.17 -11.44
N SER A 59 24.99 -8.68 -11.09
CA SER A 59 24.00 -9.07 -12.08
C SER A 59 23.29 -7.83 -12.63
N SER A 60 23.14 -7.77 -13.95
CA SER A 60 22.28 -6.79 -14.62
C SER A 60 20.82 -7.25 -14.74
N ASN A 61 20.50 -8.47 -14.28
CA ASN A 61 19.15 -9.03 -14.36
C ASN A 61 18.43 -8.91 -13.01
N PRO A 62 17.38 -8.07 -12.90
CA PRO A 62 16.60 -7.91 -11.68
C PRO A 62 16.02 -9.22 -11.11
N ASN A 63 15.76 -10.22 -11.96
CA ASN A 63 15.25 -11.51 -11.50
C ASN A 63 16.26 -12.28 -10.66
N ASP A 64 17.56 -12.04 -10.82
CA ASP A 64 18.58 -12.71 -10.01
C ASP A 64 18.53 -12.21 -8.56
N TYR A 65 18.18 -10.93 -8.36
CA TYR A 65 17.93 -10.37 -7.04
C TYR A 65 16.71 -11.00 -6.39
N ILE A 66 15.62 -11.23 -7.12
CA ILE A 66 14.45 -11.95 -6.61
C ILE A 66 14.81 -13.38 -6.22
N LYS A 67 15.44 -14.14 -7.13
CA LYS A 67 15.81 -15.55 -6.88
C LYS A 67 16.73 -15.72 -5.68
N ALA A 68 17.69 -14.82 -5.49
CA ALA A 68 18.63 -14.86 -4.37
C ALA A 68 18.01 -14.47 -3.02
N ASN A 69 16.80 -13.91 -3.03
CA ASN A 69 16.07 -13.41 -1.85
C ASN A 69 14.59 -13.84 -1.91
N GLN A 70 14.34 -15.08 -2.33
CA GLN A 70 12.98 -15.56 -2.63
C GLN A 70 12.05 -15.43 -1.43
N GLU A 71 12.54 -15.73 -0.22
CA GLU A 71 11.75 -15.60 1.02
C GLU A 71 11.26 -14.17 1.23
N GLN A 72 12.13 -13.17 1.11
CA GLN A 72 11.76 -11.76 1.28
C GLN A 72 10.78 -11.31 0.19
N TYR A 73 10.95 -11.83 -1.03
CA TYR A 73 10.05 -11.53 -2.14
C TYR A 73 8.66 -12.16 -1.95
N ASP A 74 8.60 -13.40 -1.47
CA ASP A 74 7.34 -14.08 -1.14
C ASP A 74 6.61 -13.35 -0.01
N GLU A 75 7.33 -12.89 1.01
CA GLU A 75 6.77 -12.05 2.08
C GLU A 75 6.22 -10.71 1.57
N ILE A 76 6.78 -10.14 0.49
CA ILE A 76 6.18 -8.98 -0.17
C ILE A 76 4.85 -9.36 -0.81
N ILE A 77 4.79 -10.45 -1.58
CA ILE A 77 3.57 -10.87 -2.29
C ILE A 77 2.44 -11.20 -1.31
N LYS A 78 2.75 -11.88 -0.19
CA LYS A 78 1.77 -12.27 0.85
C LYS A 78 0.99 -11.10 1.45
N THR A 79 1.50 -9.86 1.35
CA THR A 79 0.78 -8.67 1.83
C THR A 79 -0.46 -8.31 1.00
N GLY A 80 -0.62 -8.87 -0.20
CA GLY A 80 -1.83 -8.74 -1.00
C GLY A 80 -2.19 -7.29 -1.33
N ASN A 81 -3.45 -6.91 -1.10
CA ASN A 81 -3.98 -5.60 -1.51
C ASN A 81 -3.32 -4.43 -0.80
N ASP A 82 -3.02 -4.55 0.49
CA ASP A 82 -2.38 -3.49 1.26
C ASP A 82 -0.97 -3.23 0.73
N GLY A 83 -0.25 -4.31 0.38
CA GLY A 83 1.03 -4.20 -0.30
C GLY A 83 0.93 -3.62 -1.70
N LEU A 84 -0.07 -4.04 -2.49
CA LEU A 84 -0.30 -3.47 -3.80
C LEU A 84 -0.51 -1.95 -3.72
N GLU A 85 -1.35 -1.46 -2.81
CA GLU A 85 -1.58 -0.04 -2.61
C GLU A 85 -0.28 0.69 -2.23
N TYR A 86 0.47 0.13 -1.28
CA TYR A 86 1.74 0.69 -0.83
C TYR A 86 2.77 0.79 -1.96
N LEU A 87 2.95 -0.30 -2.71
CA LEU A 87 3.93 -0.39 -3.80
C LEU A 87 3.56 0.52 -4.97
N VAL A 88 2.27 0.58 -5.35
CA VAL A 88 1.79 1.52 -6.37
C VAL A 88 2.03 2.96 -5.94
N LYS A 89 1.77 3.29 -4.67
CA LYS A 89 2.09 4.63 -4.13
C LYS A 89 3.58 4.92 -4.19
N GLY A 90 4.43 3.95 -3.84
CA GLY A 90 5.88 4.05 -3.98
C GLY A 90 6.32 4.32 -5.41
N LEU A 91 5.77 3.57 -6.38
CA LEU A 91 6.03 3.77 -7.79
C LEU A 91 5.57 5.15 -8.27
N LYS A 92 4.43 5.67 -7.81
CA LYS A 92 3.95 7.02 -8.14
C LYS A 92 4.92 8.10 -7.63
N GLN A 93 5.45 7.92 -6.43
CA GLN A 93 6.31 8.89 -5.75
C GLN A 93 7.76 8.86 -6.22
N SER A 94 8.27 7.70 -6.62
CA SER A 94 9.64 7.57 -7.13
C SER A 94 9.80 8.36 -8.45
N LYS A 95 10.98 8.95 -8.67
CA LYS A 95 11.34 9.56 -9.97
C LYS A 95 12.18 8.61 -10.82
N ASP A 96 12.58 7.49 -10.25
CA ASP A 96 13.55 6.58 -10.82
C ASP A 96 12.87 5.42 -11.57
N ASN A 97 13.70 4.63 -12.26
CA ASN A 97 13.32 3.40 -12.97
C ASN A 97 14.32 2.28 -12.65
N GLY A 98 14.93 2.32 -11.47
CA GLY A 98 16.01 1.43 -11.09
C GLY A 98 15.53 0.04 -10.69
N LEU A 99 16.46 -0.75 -10.16
CA LEU A 99 16.21 -2.09 -9.65
C LEU A 99 15.04 -2.13 -8.64
N LYS A 100 14.99 -1.14 -7.74
CA LYS A 100 13.94 -1.04 -6.71
C LYS A 100 12.56 -0.89 -7.34
N GLU A 101 12.37 0.07 -8.25
CA GLU A 101 11.10 0.29 -8.94
C GLU A 101 10.71 -0.90 -9.81
N TRP A 102 11.68 -1.54 -10.45
CA TRP A 102 11.42 -2.74 -11.23
C TRP A 102 10.88 -3.88 -10.36
N ILE A 103 11.50 -4.13 -9.20
CA ILE A 103 11.03 -5.16 -8.25
C ILE A 103 9.66 -4.79 -7.67
N MET A 104 9.42 -3.52 -7.35
CA MET A 104 8.09 -3.06 -6.90
C MET A 104 7.00 -3.37 -7.94
N ALA A 105 7.25 -3.05 -9.21
CA ALA A 105 6.31 -3.36 -10.29
C ALA A 105 6.12 -4.86 -10.50
N LYS A 106 7.20 -5.64 -10.40
CA LYS A 106 7.15 -7.09 -10.50
C LYS A 106 6.29 -7.71 -9.39
N ALA A 107 6.47 -7.24 -8.15
CA ALA A 107 5.65 -7.65 -7.01
C ALA A 107 4.17 -7.27 -7.20
N CYS A 108 3.88 -6.07 -7.69
CA CYS A 108 2.50 -5.68 -7.99
C CYS A 108 1.87 -6.58 -9.07
N GLU A 109 2.61 -6.90 -10.14
CA GLU A 109 2.16 -7.85 -11.17
C GLU A 109 1.82 -9.22 -10.55
N ASP A 110 2.69 -9.74 -9.68
CA ASP A 110 2.49 -11.06 -9.09
C ASP A 110 1.33 -11.08 -8.07
N ILE A 111 1.11 -10.01 -7.31
CA ILE A 111 -0.09 -9.83 -6.46
C ILE A 111 -1.37 -9.81 -7.30
N LEU A 112 -1.35 -9.14 -8.46
CA LEU A 112 -2.53 -9.03 -9.34
C LEU A 112 -2.86 -10.31 -10.12
N LYS A 113 -1.87 -11.20 -10.33
CA LYS A 113 -2.12 -12.50 -10.97
C LYS A 113 -3.11 -13.35 -10.20
N GLU A 114 -3.15 -13.24 -8.87
CA GLU A 114 -4.16 -13.90 -8.04
C GLU A 114 -5.59 -13.47 -8.41
N LYS A 115 -5.75 -12.29 -9.01
CA LYS A 115 -7.02 -11.71 -9.48
C LYS A 115 -7.23 -11.86 -10.98
N LYS A 116 -6.38 -12.61 -11.69
CA LYS A 116 -6.40 -12.76 -13.17
C LYS A 116 -6.25 -11.44 -13.94
N GLN A 117 -5.70 -10.39 -13.30
CA GLN A 117 -5.41 -9.11 -13.96
C GLN A 117 -3.94 -9.09 -14.37
N ILE A 118 -3.65 -9.55 -15.59
CA ILE A 118 -2.28 -9.69 -16.09
C ILE A 118 -1.89 -8.45 -16.89
N ILE A 119 -0.86 -7.74 -16.43
CA ILE A 119 -0.30 -6.57 -17.09
C ILE A 119 1.06 -6.94 -17.68
N THR A 120 1.16 -6.97 -19.01
CA THR A 120 2.38 -7.42 -19.72
C THR A 120 3.01 -6.31 -20.58
N GLY A 121 4.21 -6.60 -21.10
CA GLY A 121 4.91 -5.73 -22.05
C GLY A 121 5.40 -4.43 -21.41
N TRP A 122 6.01 -4.52 -20.22
CA TRP A 122 6.65 -3.44 -19.49
C TRP A 122 8.12 -3.82 -19.22
N SER A 123 9.00 -2.84 -19.25
CA SER A 123 10.44 -3.01 -19.00
C SER A 123 10.92 -2.22 -17.78
N THR A 124 10.12 -1.26 -17.33
CA THR A 124 10.43 -0.40 -16.17
C THR A 124 9.24 -0.34 -15.21
N GLY A 125 9.51 0.05 -13.96
CA GLY A 125 8.44 0.24 -12.97
C GLY A 125 7.43 1.31 -13.38
N LYS A 126 7.87 2.36 -14.08
CA LYS A 126 6.97 3.41 -14.61
C LYS A 126 6.11 2.93 -15.77
N GLU A 127 6.65 2.13 -16.68
CA GLU A 127 5.86 1.55 -17.76
C GLU A 127 4.76 0.64 -17.22
N TRP A 128 5.09 -0.18 -16.22
CA TRP A 128 4.09 -1.01 -15.53
C TRP A 128 3.02 -0.14 -14.87
N LEU A 129 3.42 0.89 -14.11
CA LEU A 129 2.49 1.80 -13.45
C LEU A 129 1.54 2.48 -14.44
N ASN A 130 2.06 2.98 -15.56
CA ASN A 130 1.24 3.63 -16.60
C ASN A 130 0.16 2.69 -17.15
N LYS A 131 0.50 1.42 -17.39
CA LYS A 131 -0.46 0.41 -17.84
C LYS A 131 -1.48 0.08 -16.75
N TYR A 132 -1.03 -0.09 -15.52
CA TYR A 132 -1.90 -0.31 -14.36
C TYR A 132 -2.94 0.81 -14.23
N GLU A 133 -2.53 2.07 -14.36
CA GLU A 133 -3.45 3.21 -14.30
C GLU A 133 -4.41 3.27 -15.49
N GLN A 134 -4.00 2.85 -16.69
CA GLN A 134 -4.91 2.80 -17.84
C GLN A 134 -6.05 1.80 -17.65
N ILE A 135 -5.78 0.67 -17.00
CA ILE A 135 -6.77 -0.39 -16.78
C ILE A 135 -7.69 -0.08 -15.60
N ASN A 136 -7.20 0.64 -14.58
CA ASN A 136 -7.92 0.94 -13.35
C ASN A 136 -8.44 2.39 -13.28
N ARG A 137 -8.70 3.00 -14.44
CA ARG A 137 -9.33 4.32 -14.58
C ARG A 137 -10.85 4.23 -14.49
#